data_AF-A0A239U8R2-F1
#
_entry.id   AF-A0A239U8R2-F1
#
_cell.length_a   1.000
_cell.length_b   1.000
_cell.length_c   1.000
_cell.angle_alpha   90.00
_cell.angle_beta   90.00
_cell.angle_gamma   90.00
#
_symmetry.space_group_name_H-M   'P 1'
#
loop_
_entity.id
_entity.type
_entity.pdbx_description
1 polymer ?
#
loop_
_entity_poly.entity_id
_entity_poly.type
_entity_poly.pdbx_seq_one_letter_code
_entity_poly.pdbx_strand_id
1 'polypeptide(L)'
;MKQSLRKKISAALLVGCTTLVLGSTAFAAPNDNQLPPPKPNQTMVAPPPHINIDKFKDYNQQFQQEYSWMYTKTRHEAANTFVQIDEAVDNNKISETQANKLKKKMISFYKDQQKALDEIRKLEKPEAAQYRRENRDDLSLHANFASLSESTTIPVSTLKEILRPMPPKHPNKVKPPKDNLDQRLRDFTNKLIQEGKISQQEVDSIGDFIQSGHDKFKQMDKAQRDELMNQYRNMTDDERLKQFSDGTGISVERLQEIFNIFKTEMNNKLSQTSPE
;
A
#
# COMPACT_ATOMS: atom_id res chain seq x y z
N MET A 1 27.12 -2.65 20.71
CA MET A 1 25.77 -2.24 20.25
C MET A 1 25.18 -3.03 19.06
N LYS A 2 25.82 -4.08 18.50
CA LYS A 2 25.29 -4.83 17.32
C LYS A 2 24.56 -6.15 17.65
N GLN A 3 24.55 -6.61 18.91
CA GLN A 3 23.91 -7.89 19.30
C GLN A 3 22.43 -7.78 19.70
N SER A 4 21.95 -6.60 20.10
CA SER A 4 20.55 -6.44 20.55
C SER A 4 19.53 -6.27 19.43
N LEU A 5 19.99 -6.02 18.19
CA LEU A 5 19.13 -5.96 17.01
C LEU A 5 18.88 -7.35 16.39
N ARG A 6 19.87 -8.25 16.46
CA ARG A 6 19.75 -9.64 15.96
C ARG A 6 18.71 -10.44 16.76
N LYS A 7 18.69 -10.28 18.08
CA LYS A 7 17.71 -10.91 18.99
C LYS A 7 16.25 -10.45 18.78
N LYS A 8 16.01 -9.33 18.08
CA LYS A 8 14.66 -8.77 17.86
C LYS A 8 14.01 -9.24 16.56
N ILE A 9 14.78 -9.90 15.68
CA ILE A 9 14.34 -10.33 14.35
C ILE A 9 13.98 -11.83 14.37
N SER A 10 14.67 -12.66 15.19
CA SER A 10 14.49 -14.12 15.24
C SER A 10 13.07 -14.58 15.63
N ALA A 11 12.41 -13.88 16.55
CA ALA A 11 11.05 -14.24 17.00
C ALA A 11 9.94 -13.85 16.01
N ALA A 12 10.12 -12.79 15.21
CA ALA A 12 9.12 -12.35 14.23
C ALA A 12 9.14 -13.22 12.94
N LEU A 13 10.27 -13.85 12.63
CA LEU A 13 10.44 -14.69 11.44
C LEU A 13 9.76 -16.07 11.56
N LEU A 14 9.60 -16.60 12.77
CA LEU A 14 8.99 -17.91 13.01
C LEU A 14 7.54 -18.04 12.53
N VAL A 15 6.77 -16.94 12.50
CA VAL A 15 5.36 -16.95 12.05
C VAL A 15 5.19 -16.58 10.57
N GLY A 16 6.23 -16.08 9.90
CA GLY A 16 6.26 -16.03 8.44
C GLY A 16 6.27 -17.44 7.80
N CYS A 17 6.60 -18.47 8.59
CA CYS A 17 6.72 -19.85 8.13
C CYS A 17 5.42 -20.67 8.18
N THR A 18 4.38 -20.26 8.93
CA THR A 18 3.06 -20.94 8.80
C THR A 18 2.42 -20.69 7.44
N THR A 19 2.77 -19.59 6.76
CA THR A 19 2.32 -19.32 5.39
C THR A 19 3.19 -19.96 4.29
N LEU A 20 4.40 -20.42 4.61
CA LEU A 20 5.33 -21.00 3.62
C LEU A 20 5.48 -22.52 3.72
N VAL A 21 5.22 -23.12 4.89
CA VAL A 21 5.36 -24.57 5.12
C VAL A 21 4.01 -25.31 5.16
N LEU A 22 2.87 -24.62 5.23
CA LEU A 22 1.55 -25.22 5.10
C LEU A 22 0.77 -24.46 4.05
N GLY A 23 0.67 -25.05 2.86
CA GLY A 23 -0.09 -24.49 1.76
C GLY A 23 -1.50 -24.07 2.19
N SER A 24 -1.86 -22.85 1.81
CA SER A 24 -3.22 -22.41 1.46
C SER A 24 -4.35 -22.78 2.43
N THR A 25 -4.80 -21.81 3.22
CA THR A 25 -6.21 -21.35 3.30
C THR A 25 -6.37 -20.37 4.46
N ALA A 26 -7.28 -19.40 4.31
CA ALA A 26 -7.57 -18.27 5.20
C ALA A 26 -6.48 -17.16 5.16
N PHE A 27 -6.72 -15.96 4.65
CA PHE A 27 -7.88 -15.11 4.93
C PHE A 27 -8.41 -14.42 3.66
N ALA A 28 -9.40 -15.05 3.03
CA ALA A 28 -10.55 -14.34 2.53
C ALA A 28 -11.67 -14.61 3.54
N ALA A 29 -12.12 -13.57 4.24
CA ALA A 29 -13.39 -13.58 4.95
C ALA A 29 -14.00 -12.17 4.88
N PRO A 30 -15.33 -12.08 4.82
CA PRO A 30 -16.05 -11.01 4.15
C PRO A 30 -16.20 -9.77 5.04
N ASN A 31 -16.45 -8.63 4.41
CA ASN A 31 -17.13 -7.51 5.06
C ASN A 31 -18.39 -8.02 5.76
N ASP A 32 -18.51 -7.84 7.07
CA ASP A 32 -19.72 -7.24 7.62
C ASP A 32 -19.53 -6.74 9.06
N ASN A 33 -20.26 -5.65 9.31
CA ASN A 33 -20.65 -5.05 10.57
C ASN A 33 -19.76 -3.99 11.27
N GLN A 34 -20.46 -2.89 11.52
CA GLN A 34 -20.05 -1.59 12.02
C GLN A 34 -19.50 -1.66 13.45
N LEU A 35 -18.34 -1.06 13.68
CA LEU A 35 -17.84 -0.67 14.99
C LEU A 35 -18.39 0.73 15.36
N PRO A 36 -18.72 0.98 16.64
CA PRO A 36 -19.19 2.28 17.10
C PRO A 36 -18.06 3.33 17.03
N PRO A 37 -18.38 4.62 16.82
CA PRO A 37 -17.37 5.64 16.55
C PRO A 37 -16.49 5.93 17.78
N PRO A 38 -15.16 6.08 17.62
CA PRO A 38 -14.28 6.46 18.72
C PRO A 38 -14.42 7.95 19.04
N LYS A 39 -14.38 8.29 20.34
CA LYS A 39 -14.42 9.66 20.85
C LYS A 39 -13.22 10.47 20.32
N PRO A 40 -13.41 11.76 19.96
CA PRO A 40 -12.37 12.55 19.30
C PRO A 40 -11.28 12.97 20.29
N ASN A 41 -10.06 12.44 20.11
CA ASN A 41 -8.85 13.06 20.64
C ASN A 41 -8.47 14.24 19.74
N GLN A 42 -8.47 15.44 20.30
CA GLN A 42 -8.09 16.69 19.66
C GLN A 42 -6.58 16.69 19.38
N THR A 43 -6.19 16.16 18.23
CA THR A 43 -4.91 16.50 17.59
C THR A 43 -5.28 17.35 16.39
N MET A 44 -4.83 18.61 16.35
CA MET A 44 -5.12 19.55 15.27
C MET A 44 -4.45 19.07 13.97
N VAL A 45 -5.08 18.12 13.29
CA VAL A 45 -4.84 17.81 11.89
C VAL A 45 -5.64 18.85 11.10
N ALA A 46 -4.97 19.59 10.21
CA ALA A 46 -5.64 20.53 9.32
C ALA A 46 -6.88 19.86 8.68
N PRO A 47 -8.05 20.53 8.63
CA PRO A 47 -9.26 19.92 8.14
C PRO A 47 -9.02 19.38 6.72
N PRO A 48 -9.55 18.18 6.40
CA PRO A 48 -9.49 17.65 5.03
C PRO A 48 -10.03 18.70 4.06
N PRO A 49 -9.53 18.79 2.82
CA PRO A 49 -10.12 19.67 1.81
C PRO A 49 -11.58 19.25 1.63
N HIS A 50 -12.50 20.05 2.17
CA HIS A 50 -13.92 19.87 1.97
C HIS A 50 -14.23 20.42 0.59
N ILE A 51 -14.52 19.54 -0.37
CA ILE A 51 -15.04 19.95 -1.67
C ILE A 51 -16.28 20.80 -1.41
N ASN A 52 -16.32 22.03 -1.93
CA ASN A 52 -17.57 22.76 -2.04
C ASN A 52 -18.52 21.98 -2.99
N ILE A 53 -19.43 21.19 -2.40
CA ILE A 53 -20.29 20.23 -3.12
C ILE A 53 -21.20 20.95 -4.12
N ASP A 54 -21.63 22.16 -3.80
CA ASP A 54 -22.54 22.93 -4.66
C ASP A 54 -21.78 23.47 -5.88
N LYS A 55 -20.61 24.11 -5.67
CA LYS A 55 -19.73 24.51 -6.79
C LYS A 55 -19.32 23.32 -7.66
N PHE A 56 -19.07 22.15 -7.06
CA PHE A 56 -18.77 20.93 -7.79
C PHE A 56 -19.93 20.49 -8.70
N LYS A 57 -21.17 20.50 -8.18
CA LYS A 57 -22.36 20.14 -8.97
C LYS A 57 -22.55 21.10 -10.13
N ASP A 58 -22.40 22.40 -9.89
CA ASP A 58 -22.54 23.44 -10.91
C ASP A 58 -21.52 23.24 -12.03
N TYR A 59 -20.24 23.07 -11.69
CA TYR A 59 -19.22 22.79 -12.69
C TYR A 59 -19.45 21.46 -13.40
N ASN A 60 -19.85 20.40 -12.69
CA ASN A 60 -20.12 19.12 -13.33
C ASN A 60 -21.27 19.20 -14.34
N GLN A 61 -22.33 19.97 -14.02
CA GLN A 61 -23.43 20.24 -14.94
C GLN A 61 -22.97 21.08 -16.14
N GLN A 62 -22.17 22.12 -15.91
CA GLN A 62 -21.56 22.91 -16.99
C GLN A 62 -20.70 22.02 -17.91
N PHE A 63 -19.86 21.16 -17.34
CA PHE A 63 -19.03 20.22 -18.08
C PHE A 63 -19.85 19.23 -18.91
N GLN A 64 -21.03 18.82 -18.44
CA GLN A 64 -21.92 17.97 -19.23
C GLN A 64 -22.45 18.68 -20.48
N GLN A 65 -22.68 20.00 -20.42
CA GLN A 65 -23.21 20.80 -21.51
C GLN A 65 -22.11 21.24 -22.50
N GLU A 66 -21.03 21.83 -21.98
CA GLU A 66 -19.98 22.46 -22.79
C GLU A 66 -18.90 21.48 -23.28
N TYR A 67 -18.70 20.37 -22.55
CA TYR A 67 -17.63 19.39 -22.81
C TYR A 67 -18.19 17.98 -22.90
N SER A 68 -19.23 17.80 -23.73
CA SER A 68 -19.92 16.52 -23.93
C SER A 68 -19.02 15.38 -24.42
N TRP A 69 -17.87 15.71 -25.01
CA TRP A 69 -16.83 14.76 -25.42
C TRP A 69 -16.02 14.16 -24.25
N MET A 70 -16.04 14.78 -23.07
CA MET A 70 -15.35 14.27 -21.89
C MET A 70 -16.13 13.11 -21.26
N TYR A 71 -15.43 12.03 -20.89
CA TYR A 71 -16.04 10.95 -20.12
C TYR A 71 -16.50 11.44 -18.75
N THR A 72 -17.54 10.80 -18.20
CA THR A 72 -18.08 11.15 -16.87
C THR A 72 -17.01 11.20 -15.78
N LYS A 73 -16.06 10.25 -15.79
CA LYS A 73 -14.94 10.26 -14.85
C LYS A 73 -14.06 11.51 -15.02
N THR A 74 -13.67 11.82 -16.24
CA THR A 74 -12.87 13.02 -16.58
C THR A 74 -13.60 14.30 -16.18
N ARG A 75 -14.92 14.38 -16.41
CA ARG A 75 -15.75 15.53 -16.00
C ARG A 75 -15.75 15.73 -14.49
N HIS A 76 -15.88 14.66 -13.70
CA HIS A 76 -15.81 14.76 -12.25
C HIS A 76 -14.44 15.24 -11.77
N GLU A 77 -13.36 14.75 -12.37
CA GLU A 77 -12.01 15.21 -12.04
C GLU A 77 -11.82 16.68 -12.41
N ALA A 78 -12.26 17.10 -13.60
CA ALA A 78 -12.20 18.49 -14.05
C ALA A 78 -13.03 19.45 -13.20
N ALA A 79 -14.27 19.07 -12.86
CA ALA A 79 -15.15 19.84 -11.98
C ALA A 79 -14.50 20.07 -10.62
N ASN A 80 -13.92 19.02 -10.03
CA ASN A 80 -13.22 19.16 -8.76
C ASN A 80 -12.00 20.10 -8.86
N THR A 81 -11.21 19.97 -9.92
CA THR A 81 -10.07 20.85 -10.17
C THR A 81 -10.50 22.32 -10.27
N PHE A 82 -11.63 22.60 -10.92
CA PHE A 82 -12.15 23.97 -11.04
C PHE A 82 -12.59 24.53 -9.68
N VAL A 83 -13.22 23.70 -8.84
CA VAL A 83 -13.54 24.08 -7.44
C VAL A 83 -12.28 24.44 -6.65
N GLN A 84 -11.22 23.63 -6.75
CA GLN A 84 -9.95 23.91 -6.06
C GLN A 84 -9.28 25.21 -6.56
N ILE A 85 -9.38 25.49 -7.86
CA ILE A 85 -8.88 26.74 -8.43
C ILE A 85 -9.65 27.93 -7.88
N ASP A 86 -10.98 27.85 -7.79
CA ASP A 86 -11.81 28.91 -7.21
C ASP A 86 -11.53 29.12 -5.74
N GLU A 87 -11.39 28.04 -4.97
CA GLU A 87 -10.98 28.11 -3.56
C GLU A 87 -9.62 28.81 -3.41
N ALA A 88 -8.71 28.63 -4.37
CA ALA A 88 -7.43 29.32 -4.36
C ALA A 88 -7.55 30.83 -4.64
N VAL A 89 -8.53 31.24 -5.46
CA VAL A 89 -8.87 32.66 -5.65
C VAL A 89 -9.52 33.22 -4.38
N ASP A 90 -10.52 32.52 -3.82
CA ASP A 90 -11.24 32.92 -2.61
C ASP A 90 -10.27 33.11 -1.42
N ASN A 91 -9.22 32.28 -1.35
CA ASN A 91 -8.17 32.35 -0.33
C ASN A 91 -6.99 33.29 -0.69
N ASN A 92 -7.11 34.12 -1.74
CA ASN A 92 -6.09 35.04 -2.22
C ASN A 92 -4.73 34.39 -2.55
N LYS A 93 -4.69 33.09 -2.90
CA LYS A 93 -3.47 32.37 -3.28
C LYS A 93 -3.05 32.65 -4.73
N ILE A 94 -4.03 32.92 -5.58
CA ILE A 94 -3.85 33.30 -6.99
C ILE A 94 -4.89 34.37 -7.36
N SER A 95 -4.59 35.16 -8.39
CA SER A 95 -5.54 36.12 -8.96
C SER A 95 -6.56 35.45 -9.89
N GLU A 96 -7.68 36.13 -10.12
CA GLU A 96 -8.72 35.72 -11.07
C GLU A 96 -8.17 35.52 -12.50
N THR A 97 -7.22 36.36 -12.93
CA THR A 97 -6.56 36.23 -14.23
C THR A 97 -5.72 34.95 -14.30
N GLN A 98 -4.99 34.62 -13.24
CA GLN A 98 -4.20 33.39 -13.14
C GLN A 98 -5.10 32.16 -13.11
N ALA A 99 -6.20 32.21 -12.35
CA ALA A 99 -7.20 31.15 -12.27
C ALA A 99 -7.83 30.84 -13.64
N ASN A 100 -8.23 31.86 -14.39
CA ASN A 100 -8.80 31.69 -15.72
C ASN A 100 -7.80 31.08 -16.73
N LYS A 101 -6.52 31.47 -16.66
CA LYS A 101 -5.46 30.82 -17.45
C LYS A 101 -5.28 29.36 -17.05
N LEU A 102 -5.25 29.07 -15.75
CA LEU A 102 -5.08 27.72 -15.21
C LEU A 102 -6.23 26.81 -15.62
N LYS A 103 -7.49 27.25 -15.47
CA LYS A 103 -8.70 26.54 -15.91
C LYS A 103 -8.60 26.12 -17.39
N LYS A 104 -8.25 27.05 -18.28
CA LYS A 104 -8.04 26.75 -19.71
C LYS A 104 -6.99 25.67 -19.94
N LYS A 105 -5.85 25.76 -19.24
CA LYS A 105 -4.79 24.74 -19.32
C LYS A 105 -5.25 23.38 -18.80
N MET A 106 -6.09 23.34 -17.76
CA MET A 106 -6.63 22.09 -17.22
C MET A 106 -7.56 21.40 -18.23
N ILE A 107 -8.38 22.16 -18.97
CA ILE A 107 -9.20 21.59 -20.05
C ILE A 107 -8.35 20.93 -21.13
N SER A 108 -7.28 21.60 -21.58
CA SER A 108 -6.34 21.01 -22.54
C SER A 108 -5.71 19.73 -21.99
N PHE A 109 -5.22 19.77 -20.74
CA PHE A 109 -4.64 18.60 -20.09
C PHE A 109 -5.62 17.41 -20.06
N TYR A 110 -6.88 17.62 -19.64
CA TYR A 110 -7.86 16.53 -19.60
C TYR A 110 -8.20 15.97 -20.99
N LYS A 111 -8.15 16.80 -22.03
CA LYS A 111 -8.32 16.36 -23.41
C LYS A 111 -7.19 15.41 -23.83
N ASP A 112 -5.95 15.83 -23.60
CA ASP A 112 -4.76 15.08 -23.99
C ASP A 112 -4.62 13.80 -23.17
N GLN A 113 -4.90 13.88 -21.85
CA GLN A 113 -4.94 12.73 -20.96
C GLN A 113 -5.98 11.69 -21.39
N GLN A 114 -7.20 12.11 -21.74
CA GLN A 114 -8.24 11.19 -22.19
C GLN A 114 -7.82 10.49 -23.49
N LYS A 115 -7.25 11.24 -24.45
CA LYS A 115 -6.72 10.67 -25.70
C LYS A 115 -5.61 9.65 -25.43
N ALA A 116 -4.64 9.98 -24.56
CA ALA A 116 -3.57 9.07 -24.19
C ALA A 116 -4.09 7.80 -23.49
N LEU A 117 -5.10 7.93 -22.62
CA LEU A 117 -5.74 6.79 -21.97
C LEU A 117 -6.52 5.91 -22.96
N ASP A 118 -7.15 6.51 -23.98
CA ASP A 118 -7.86 5.77 -25.02
C ASP A 118 -6.90 4.99 -25.92
N GLU A 119 -5.71 5.54 -26.24
CA GLU A 119 -4.66 4.78 -26.93
C GLU A 119 -4.13 3.63 -26.07
N ILE A 120 -3.89 3.86 -24.77
CA ILE A 120 -3.45 2.80 -23.85
C ILE A 120 -4.43 1.63 -23.79
N ARG A 121 -5.74 1.88 -23.90
CA ARG A 121 -6.75 0.80 -23.87
C ARG A 121 -6.70 -0.11 -25.09
N LYS A 122 -6.10 0.34 -26.20
CA LYS A 122 -5.97 -0.43 -27.45
C LYS A 122 -4.71 -1.29 -27.48
N LEU A 123 -3.75 -1.05 -26.58
CA LEU A 123 -2.43 -1.67 -26.57
C LEU A 123 -2.36 -2.89 -25.65
N GLU A 124 -1.49 -3.83 -26.00
CA GLU A 124 -1.15 -4.97 -25.13
C GLU A 124 -0.37 -4.51 -23.89
N LYS A 125 -0.40 -5.29 -22.80
CA LYS A 125 0.22 -4.90 -21.51
C LYS A 125 1.66 -4.37 -21.59
N PRO A 126 2.61 -5.00 -22.31
CA PRO A 126 3.98 -4.48 -22.41
C PRO A 126 4.05 -3.16 -23.21
N GLU A 127 3.30 -3.05 -24.29
CA GLU A 127 3.25 -1.85 -25.15
C GLU A 127 2.57 -0.68 -24.41
N ALA A 128 1.48 -0.95 -23.68
CA ALA A 128 0.83 0.01 -22.82
C ALA A 128 1.78 0.55 -21.73
N ALA A 129 2.67 -0.30 -21.19
CA ALA A 129 3.67 0.14 -20.21
C ALA A 129 4.74 1.05 -20.86
N GLN A 130 5.16 0.75 -22.09
CA GLN A 130 6.06 1.60 -22.85
C GLN A 130 5.42 2.94 -23.22
N TYR A 131 4.20 2.91 -23.76
CA TYR A 131 3.44 4.10 -24.12
C TYR A 131 3.24 5.05 -22.94
N ARG A 132 2.96 4.52 -21.74
CA ARG A 132 2.87 5.34 -20.50
C ARG A 132 4.16 6.06 -20.14
N ARG A 133 5.32 5.46 -20.45
CA ARG A 133 6.62 6.08 -20.17
C ARG A 133 6.92 7.18 -21.18
N GLU A 134 6.60 6.95 -22.44
CA GLU A 134 6.82 7.91 -23.54
C GLU A 134 5.86 9.10 -23.48
N ASN A 135 4.61 8.88 -23.09
CA ASN A 135 3.56 9.91 -23.01
C ASN A 135 3.28 10.32 -21.55
N ARG A 136 4.31 10.33 -20.71
CA ARG A 136 4.18 10.65 -19.28
C ARG A 136 3.59 12.05 -19.07
N ASP A 137 3.92 12.99 -19.94
CA ASP A 137 3.49 14.38 -19.85
C ASP A 137 1.98 14.50 -20.09
N ASP A 138 1.42 13.76 -21.05
CA ASP A 138 -0.03 13.74 -21.31
C ASP A 138 -0.81 13.04 -20.19
N LEU A 139 -0.18 12.12 -19.48
CA LEU A 139 -0.84 11.30 -18.45
C LEU A 139 -0.74 11.90 -17.05
N SER A 140 0.29 12.70 -16.78
CA SER A 140 0.63 13.17 -15.44
C SER A 140 0.64 14.69 -15.34
N LEU A 141 -0.31 15.23 -14.57
CA LEU A 141 -0.35 16.66 -14.26
C LEU A 141 0.94 17.15 -13.59
N HIS A 142 1.61 16.28 -12.82
CA HIS A 142 2.86 16.60 -12.12
C HIS A 142 4.02 16.86 -13.08
N ALA A 143 4.03 16.18 -14.24
CA ALA A 143 5.05 16.40 -15.26
C ALA A 143 4.90 17.78 -15.91
N ASN A 144 3.67 18.31 -15.96
CA ASN A 144 3.37 19.61 -16.56
C ASN A 144 3.53 20.81 -15.62
N PHE A 145 3.83 20.63 -14.32
CA PHE A 145 3.81 21.77 -13.39
C PHE A 145 4.81 22.88 -13.74
N ALA A 146 5.97 22.56 -14.33
CA ALA A 146 6.92 23.58 -14.78
C ALA A 146 6.31 24.44 -15.92
N SER A 147 5.81 23.79 -16.97
CA SER A 147 5.14 24.46 -18.10
C SER A 147 3.88 25.22 -17.68
N LEU A 148 3.09 24.67 -16.75
CA LEU A 148 1.95 25.35 -16.16
C LEU A 148 2.39 26.59 -15.37
N SER A 149 3.47 26.50 -14.61
CA SER A 149 4.00 27.62 -13.84
C SER A 149 4.42 28.78 -14.75
N GLU A 150 5.15 28.48 -15.82
CA GLU A 150 5.58 29.47 -16.82
C GLU A 150 4.37 30.12 -17.51
N SER A 151 3.41 29.32 -17.98
CA SER A 151 2.28 29.81 -18.76
C SER A 151 1.19 30.52 -17.95
N THR A 152 1.05 30.18 -16.67
CA THR A 152 0.06 30.81 -15.77
C THR A 152 0.67 31.86 -14.85
N THR A 153 2.00 31.94 -14.76
CA THR A 153 2.72 32.78 -13.80
C THR A 153 2.38 32.44 -12.34
N ILE A 154 1.95 31.21 -12.07
CA ILE A 154 1.69 30.68 -10.73
C ILE A 154 2.91 29.85 -10.31
N PRO A 155 3.51 30.06 -9.12
CA PRO A 155 4.63 29.24 -8.67
C PRO A 155 4.30 27.74 -8.61
N VAL A 156 5.27 26.88 -8.93
CA VAL A 156 5.10 25.41 -8.87
C VAL A 156 4.64 24.92 -7.50
N SER A 157 5.12 25.54 -6.42
CA SER A 157 4.71 25.22 -5.04
C SER A 157 3.20 25.45 -4.83
N THR A 158 2.69 26.58 -5.31
CA THR A 158 1.27 26.93 -5.26
C THR A 158 0.44 26.00 -6.15
N LEU A 159 0.91 25.68 -7.37
CA LEU A 159 0.24 24.71 -8.24
C LEU A 159 0.12 23.33 -7.60
N LYS A 160 1.16 22.84 -6.92
CA LYS A 160 1.13 21.57 -6.17
C LYS A 160 0.14 21.57 -5.01
N GLU A 161 -0.14 22.74 -4.45
CA GLU A 161 -1.11 22.89 -3.36
C GLU A 161 -2.54 22.93 -3.89
N ILE A 162 -2.78 23.73 -4.93
CA ILE A 162 -4.09 23.89 -5.58
C ILE A 162 -4.53 22.59 -6.24
N LEU A 163 -3.66 22.03 -7.10
CA LEU A 163 -3.94 20.85 -7.92
C LEU A 163 -3.55 19.55 -7.20
N ARG A 164 -3.54 19.58 -5.87
CA ARG A 164 -3.25 18.38 -5.09
C ARG A 164 -4.35 17.36 -5.37
N PRO A 165 -4.00 16.13 -5.79
CA PRO A 165 -5.00 15.08 -5.90
C PRO A 165 -5.65 14.94 -4.53
N MET A 166 -6.98 15.05 -4.49
CA MET A 166 -7.68 14.88 -3.22
C MET A 166 -7.28 13.55 -2.62
N PRO A 167 -7.07 13.49 -1.29
CA PRO A 167 -7.00 12.20 -0.63
C PRO A 167 -8.26 11.43 -1.04
N PRO A 168 -8.16 10.12 -1.32
CA PRO A 168 -9.32 9.32 -1.69
C PRO A 168 -10.48 9.59 -0.72
N LYS A 169 -11.73 9.59 -1.22
CA LYS A 169 -12.94 9.75 -0.39
C LYS A 169 -13.14 8.62 0.61
N HIS A 170 -12.46 7.50 0.41
CA HIS A 170 -12.24 6.59 1.50
C HIS A 170 -11.31 7.31 2.45
N PRO A 171 -11.64 7.49 3.76
CA PRO A 171 -10.58 7.78 4.71
C PRO A 171 -9.46 6.83 4.31
N ASN A 172 -8.25 7.35 4.02
CA ASN A 172 -7.06 6.49 4.02
C ASN A 172 -7.35 5.60 5.21
N LYS A 173 -7.69 4.31 5.01
CA LYS A 173 -8.08 3.44 6.12
C LYS A 173 -7.01 3.77 7.10
N VAL A 174 -7.32 4.49 8.19
CA VAL A 174 -6.30 5.02 9.08
C VAL A 174 -5.57 3.76 9.36
N LYS A 175 -4.36 3.59 8.79
CA LYS A 175 -3.77 2.25 8.74
C LYS A 175 -3.71 1.95 10.21
N PRO A 176 -4.56 1.04 10.74
CA PRO A 176 -4.75 0.94 12.17
C PRO A 176 -3.34 0.80 12.69
N PRO A 177 -2.89 1.72 13.57
CA PRO A 177 -1.50 2.09 13.76
C PRO A 177 -0.68 0.82 13.64
N LYS A 178 0.01 0.67 12.49
CA LYS A 178 0.40 -0.62 11.87
C LYS A 178 0.39 -1.66 12.97
N ASP A 179 -0.66 -2.48 13.03
CA ASP A 179 -0.74 -3.50 14.08
C ASP A 179 0.63 -4.16 14.09
N ASN A 180 1.38 -3.98 15.17
CA ASN A 180 2.81 -4.30 15.18
C ASN A 180 2.85 -5.82 15.29
N LEU A 181 2.57 -6.49 14.17
CA LEU A 181 2.58 -7.93 14.02
C LEU A 181 3.91 -8.43 14.56
N ASP A 182 5.01 -7.79 14.19
CA ASP A 182 6.34 -8.06 14.73
C ASP A 182 6.41 -8.02 16.27
N GLN A 183 5.70 -7.10 16.92
CA GLN A 183 5.66 -7.01 18.39
C GLN A 183 4.81 -8.13 18.99
N ARG A 184 3.62 -8.37 18.44
CA ARG A 184 2.75 -9.47 18.89
C ARG A 184 3.43 -10.82 18.73
N LEU A 185 4.16 -11.01 17.63
CA LEU A 185 4.93 -12.21 17.35
C LEU A 185 6.10 -12.36 18.34
N ARG A 186 6.84 -11.28 18.61
CA ARG A 186 7.87 -11.28 19.66
C ARG A 186 7.32 -11.67 21.03
N ASP A 187 6.23 -11.03 21.45
CA ASP A 187 5.63 -11.27 22.76
C ASP A 187 5.09 -12.71 22.87
N PHE A 188 4.55 -13.24 21.76
CA PHE A 188 4.10 -14.62 21.65
C PHE A 188 5.26 -15.63 21.76
N THR A 189 6.34 -15.45 21.00
CA THR A 189 7.52 -16.32 21.08
C THR A 189 8.15 -16.26 22.48
N ASN A 190 8.25 -15.06 23.06
CA ASN A 190 8.75 -14.87 24.43
C ASN A 190 7.89 -15.64 25.45
N LYS A 191 6.56 -15.63 25.27
CA LYS A 191 5.65 -16.41 26.11
C LYS A 191 5.91 -17.92 25.98
N LEU A 192 6.09 -18.44 24.76
CA LEU A 192 6.41 -19.86 24.56
C LEU A 192 7.75 -20.26 25.18
N ILE A 193 8.73 -19.35 25.19
CA ILE A 193 10.02 -19.54 25.88
C ILE A 193 9.82 -19.57 27.40
N GLN A 194 9.03 -18.63 27.95
CA GLN A 194 8.73 -18.58 29.38
C GLN A 194 7.95 -19.81 29.86
N GLU A 195 7.05 -20.34 29.02
CA GLU A 195 6.31 -21.58 29.28
C GLU A 195 7.17 -22.85 29.10
N GLY A 196 8.43 -22.72 28.67
CA GLY A 196 9.33 -23.84 28.44
C GLY A 196 8.95 -24.73 27.26
N LYS A 197 7.99 -24.31 26.42
CA LYS A 197 7.52 -25.05 25.25
C LYS A 197 8.56 -25.04 24.12
N ILE A 198 9.30 -23.95 24.00
CA ILE A 198 10.43 -23.79 23.06
C ILE A 198 11.63 -23.18 23.80
N SER A 199 12.84 -23.50 23.37
CA SER A 199 14.06 -22.92 23.93
C SER A 199 14.50 -21.68 23.13
N GLN A 200 15.26 -20.80 23.78
CA GLN A 200 15.87 -19.64 23.10
C GLN A 200 16.82 -20.08 21.98
N GLN A 201 17.54 -21.20 22.17
CA GLN A 201 18.46 -21.73 21.18
C GLN A 201 17.74 -22.19 19.92
N GLU A 202 16.58 -22.85 20.06
CA GLU A 202 15.76 -23.26 18.92
C GLU A 202 15.23 -22.04 18.14
N VAL A 203 14.80 -20.99 18.87
CA VAL A 203 14.34 -19.74 18.26
C VAL A 203 15.48 -19.02 17.52
N ASP A 204 16.67 -18.98 18.12
CA ASP A 204 17.83 -18.31 17.53
C ASP A 204 18.30 -19.06 16.27
N SER A 205 18.41 -20.40 16.31
CA SER A 205 18.79 -21.22 15.15
C SER A 205 17.81 -21.08 13.98
N ILE A 206 16.50 -21.09 14.24
CA ILE A 206 15.48 -20.91 13.20
C ILE A 206 15.56 -19.48 12.62
N GLY A 207 15.74 -18.48 13.48
CA GLY A 207 15.93 -17.09 13.05
C GLY A 207 17.14 -16.89 12.15
N ASP A 208 18.29 -17.47 12.52
CA ASP A 208 19.53 -17.38 11.76
C ASP A 208 19.42 -18.09 10.39
N PHE A 209 18.80 -19.27 10.34
CA PHE A 209 18.53 -19.97 9.09
C PHE A 209 17.70 -19.11 8.12
N ILE A 210 16.61 -18.52 8.60
CA ILE A 210 15.72 -17.70 7.78
C ILE A 210 16.42 -16.41 7.31
N GLN A 211 17.16 -15.74 8.20
CA GLN A 211 17.91 -14.54 7.83
C GLN A 211 18.96 -14.86 6.76
N SER A 212 19.64 -16.01 6.87
CA SER A 212 20.60 -16.46 5.86
C SER A 212 19.93 -16.72 4.49
N GLY A 213 18.72 -17.28 4.48
CA GLY A 213 17.92 -17.47 3.27
C GLY A 213 17.51 -16.15 2.64
N HIS A 214 17.07 -15.18 3.46
CA HIS A 214 16.71 -13.85 3.00
C HIS A 214 17.90 -13.10 2.39
N ASP A 215 19.07 -13.17 3.03
CA ASP A 215 20.29 -12.52 2.56
C ASP A 215 20.76 -13.13 1.22
N LYS A 216 20.67 -14.46 1.07
CA LYS A 216 20.92 -15.14 -0.22
C LYS A 216 19.93 -14.71 -1.29
N PHE A 217 18.64 -14.66 -0.99
CA PHE A 217 17.60 -14.23 -1.93
C PHE A 217 17.82 -12.80 -2.44
N LYS A 218 18.29 -11.92 -1.56
CA LYS A 218 18.61 -10.52 -1.91
C LYS A 218 19.78 -10.42 -2.88
N GLN A 219 20.74 -11.34 -2.81
CA GLN A 219 21.94 -11.38 -3.65
C GLN A 219 21.71 -12.06 -5.02
N MET A 220 20.64 -12.83 -5.17
CA MET A 220 20.26 -13.50 -6.42
C MET A 220 19.71 -12.54 -7.47
N ASP A 221 19.90 -12.87 -8.76
CA ASP A 221 19.22 -12.20 -9.87
C ASP A 221 17.74 -12.64 -9.98
N LYS A 222 17.00 -12.03 -10.91
CA LYS A 222 15.56 -12.33 -11.06
C LYS A 222 15.30 -13.78 -11.50
N ALA A 223 16.10 -14.33 -12.42
CA ALA A 223 15.91 -15.68 -12.93
C ALA A 223 16.20 -16.73 -11.84
N GLN A 224 17.25 -16.52 -11.06
CA GLN A 224 17.62 -17.34 -9.91
C GLN A 224 16.55 -17.31 -8.80
N ARG A 225 15.95 -16.13 -8.55
CA ARG A 225 14.83 -16.02 -7.60
C ARG A 225 13.59 -16.77 -8.09
N ASP A 226 13.25 -16.64 -9.37
CA ASP A 226 12.08 -17.31 -9.96
C ASP A 226 12.27 -18.85 -9.93
N GLU A 227 13.48 -19.34 -10.20
CA GLU A 227 13.82 -20.76 -10.10
C GLU A 227 13.76 -21.28 -8.66
N LEU A 228 14.37 -20.56 -7.70
CA LEU A 228 14.32 -20.93 -6.28
C LEU A 228 12.87 -20.98 -5.76
N MET A 229 12.04 -20.02 -6.14
CA MET A 229 10.62 -20.00 -5.73
C MET A 229 9.83 -21.14 -6.37
N ASN A 230 10.15 -21.53 -7.61
CA ASN A 230 9.55 -22.69 -8.26
C ASN A 230 9.98 -24.01 -7.59
N GLN A 231 11.25 -24.14 -7.22
CA GLN A 231 11.73 -25.28 -6.43
C GLN A 231 11.00 -25.37 -5.08
N TYR A 232 10.91 -24.26 -4.34
CA TYR A 232 10.16 -24.23 -3.08
C TYR A 232 8.67 -24.55 -3.24
N ARG A 233 8.01 -24.11 -4.32
CA ARG A 233 6.60 -24.44 -4.59
C ARG A 233 6.37 -25.93 -4.82
N ASN A 234 7.32 -26.59 -5.47
CA ASN A 234 7.22 -27.99 -5.85
C ASN A 234 7.75 -28.96 -4.78
N MET A 235 8.43 -28.46 -3.75
CA MET A 235 8.85 -29.26 -2.60
C MET A 235 7.66 -29.69 -1.74
N THR A 236 7.73 -30.92 -1.26
CA THR A 236 6.83 -31.47 -0.24
C THR A 236 7.13 -30.88 1.13
N ASP A 237 6.16 -30.94 2.04
CA ASP A 237 6.32 -30.41 3.41
C ASP A 237 7.43 -31.14 4.18
N ASP A 238 7.61 -32.44 3.93
CA ASP A 238 8.68 -33.25 4.52
C ASP A 238 10.07 -32.81 4.01
N GLU A 239 10.21 -32.50 2.73
CA GLU A 239 11.45 -31.97 2.16
C GLU A 239 11.78 -30.58 2.72
N ARG A 240 10.75 -29.74 2.95
CA ARG A 240 10.93 -28.43 3.59
C ARG A 240 11.39 -28.60 5.03
N LEU A 241 10.72 -29.45 5.80
CA LEU A 241 11.09 -29.78 7.17
C LEU A 241 12.53 -30.31 7.27
N LYS A 242 12.93 -31.16 6.32
CA LYS A 242 14.30 -31.67 6.23
C LYS A 242 15.32 -30.55 5.97
N GLN A 243 15.04 -29.62 5.06
CA GLN A 243 15.92 -28.46 4.84
C GLN A 243 16.03 -27.57 6.08
N PHE A 244 14.93 -27.37 6.81
CA PHE A 244 14.96 -26.65 8.08
C PHE A 244 15.79 -27.42 9.12
N SER A 245 15.66 -28.74 9.20
CA SER A 245 16.46 -29.58 10.09
C SER A 245 17.95 -29.45 9.78
N ASP A 246 18.33 -29.61 8.51
CA ASP A 246 19.71 -29.50 8.05
C ASP A 246 20.29 -28.09 8.28
N GLY A 247 19.46 -27.05 8.14
CA GLY A 247 19.87 -25.66 8.28
C GLY A 247 19.90 -25.11 9.71
N THR A 248 19.15 -25.72 10.63
CA THR A 248 19.02 -25.25 12.02
C THR A 248 19.71 -26.16 13.04
N GLY A 249 20.01 -27.41 12.66
CA GLY A 249 20.52 -28.44 13.56
C GLY A 249 19.47 -28.98 14.54
N ILE A 250 18.19 -28.62 14.37
CA ILE A 250 17.06 -29.12 15.15
C ILE A 250 16.50 -30.35 14.43
N SER A 251 16.16 -31.42 15.16
CA SER A 251 15.60 -32.61 14.52
C SER A 251 14.26 -32.32 13.84
N VAL A 252 13.94 -33.09 12.81
CA VAL A 252 12.67 -32.97 12.06
C VAL A 252 11.47 -33.12 13.00
N GLU A 253 11.51 -34.06 13.94
CA GLU A 253 10.44 -34.30 14.90
C GLU A 253 10.24 -33.10 15.82
N ARG A 254 11.34 -32.51 16.30
CA ARG A 254 11.29 -31.35 17.18
C ARG A 254 10.82 -30.10 16.43
N LEU A 255 11.23 -29.91 15.18
CA LEU A 255 10.71 -28.83 14.33
C LEU A 255 9.21 -28.99 14.10
N GLN A 256 8.74 -30.21 13.85
CA GLN A 256 7.32 -30.49 13.67
C GLN A 256 6.52 -30.21 14.94
N GLU A 257 7.04 -30.56 16.11
CA GLU A 257 6.45 -30.22 17.40
C GLU A 257 6.37 -28.70 17.59
N ILE A 258 7.46 -27.97 17.35
CA ILE A 258 7.50 -26.50 17.43
C ILE A 258 6.45 -25.90 16.49
N PHE A 259 6.40 -26.30 15.22
CA PHE A 259 5.41 -25.78 14.28
C PHE A 259 3.96 -26.08 14.69
N ASN A 260 3.71 -27.27 15.26
CA ASN A 260 2.38 -27.63 15.77
C ASN A 260 1.98 -26.81 17.00
N ILE A 261 2.92 -26.51 17.90
CA ILE A 261 2.70 -25.61 19.05
C ILE A 261 2.32 -24.22 18.52
N PHE A 262 3.08 -23.68 17.58
CA PHE A 262 2.80 -22.39 16.96
C PHE A 262 1.42 -22.37 16.27
N LYS A 263 1.08 -23.40 15.49
CA LYS A 263 -0.20 -23.51 14.79
C LYS A 263 -1.39 -23.56 15.76
N THR A 264 -1.29 -24.39 16.80
CA THR A 264 -2.35 -24.56 17.81
C THR A 264 -2.58 -23.29 18.62
N GLU A 265 -1.50 -22.67 19.08
CA GLU A 265 -1.56 -21.46 19.92
C GLU A 265 -1.97 -20.22 19.12
N MET A 266 -1.63 -20.15 17.82
CA MET A 266 -2.16 -19.12 16.92
C MET A 266 -3.66 -19.29 16.66
N ASN A 267 -4.14 -20.52 16.43
CA ASN A 267 -5.55 -20.80 16.24
C ASN A 267 -6.38 -20.48 17.49
N ASN A 268 -5.90 -20.86 18.68
CA ASN A 268 -6.59 -20.59 19.95
C ASN A 268 -6.76 -19.09 20.25
N LYS A 269 -5.83 -18.24 19.80
CA LYS A 269 -5.93 -16.78 19.99
C LYS A 269 -6.74 -16.04 18.92
N LEU A 270 -6.99 -16.63 17.76
CA LEU A 270 -7.95 -16.12 16.77
C LEU A 270 -9.41 -16.40 17.17
N SER A 271 -9.65 -17.42 18.02
CA SER A 271 -10.98 -17.75 18.53
C SER A 271 -11.41 -16.94 19.76
N GLN A 272 -10.48 -16.27 20.46
CA GLN A 272 -10.77 -15.53 21.70
C GLN A 272 -10.96 -14.01 21.50
N THR A 273 -11.23 -13.53 20.29
CA THR A 273 -11.56 -12.11 20.04
C THR A 273 -13.06 -11.79 19.97
N SER A 274 -13.93 -12.69 20.44
CA SER A 274 -15.29 -12.32 20.87
C SER A 274 -15.32 -12.25 22.40
N PRO A 275 -15.37 -11.05 23.01
CA PRO A 275 -15.79 -10.91 24.39
C PRO A 275 -17.32 -11.05 24.47
N GLU A 276 -17.81 -11.75 25.49
CA GLU A 276 -19.16 -11.57 26.04
C GLU A 276 -19.40 -10.12 26.49
#